data_AF-F9FAC4-F1
#
_entry.id   AF-F9FAC4-F1
#
_cell.length_a   1.000
_cell.length_b   1.000
_cell.length_c   1.000
_cell.angle_alpha   90.00
_cell.angle_beta   90.00
_cell.angle_gamma   90.00
#
_symmetry.space_group_name_H-M   'P 1'
#
loop_
_entity.id
_entity.type
_entity.pdbx_description
1 polymer ?
#
loop_
_entity_poly.entity_id
_entity_poly.type
_entity_poly.pdbx_seq_one_letter_code
_entity_poly.pdbx_strand_id
1 'polypeptide(L)'
;MSTSYVGNYLPSKGSSAAAGSIPSEPILVLGTRRSLASWITAVDVTDLVHMAVDIPELDQPGNKGLLRTRWFPLVLSQEAPFQTILLLSAANMSSVSGTSISPSHILQLRLQAISAINALMVTNDDMSDALIGAVAKMASFEAMHGGVEAYQIHMQGLYDMVERRHGLNALGLNGLLRRIIIWIDINSSFLLQIPRRFPGEYFTNRGGSVEPNLERFIAP
;
A
#
# COMPACT_ATOMS: atom_id res chain seq x y z
N MET A 1 64.29 0.93 18.92
CA MET A 1 65.45 1.81 18.66
C MET A 1 65.37 2.21 17.19
N SER A 2 64.70 3.31 16.89
CA SER A 2 65.29 4.62 16.50
C SER A 2 65.88 4.54 15.08
N THR A 3 65.48 5.34 14.09
CA THR A 3 65.25 6.80 14.08
C THR A 3 64.33 7.27 12.95
N SER A 4 63.68 8.41 13.18
CA SER A 4 62.96 9.30 12.26
C SER A 4 63.89 10.23 11.46
N TYR A 5 63.40 10.86 10.38
CA TYR A 5 63.48 12.30 10.01
C TYR A 5 62.97 12.51 8.56
N VAL A 6 61.79 13.13 8.35
CA VAL A 6 61.52 14.56 8.01
C VAL A 6 62.06 15.02 6.64
N GLY A 7 61.15 15.49 5.78
CA GLY A 7 61.45 16.27 4.59
C GLY A 7 60.23 17.09 4.14
N ASN A 8 60.09 18.31 4.67
CA ASN A 8 59.14 19.33 4.22
C ASN A 8 59.70 20.04 2.97
N TYR A 9 58.88 20.23 1.93
CA TYR A 9 59.04 21.33 0.98
C TYR A 9 57.67 21.74 0.37
N LEU A 10 57.18 22.91 0.79
CA LEU A 10 56.32 23.81 0.01
C LEU A 10 57.14 25.10 -0.16
N PRO A 11 57.14 25.73 -1.34
CA PRO A 11 56.23 26.86 -1.60
C PRO A 11 55.74 26.84 -3.08
N SER A 12 54.79 27.62 -3.60
CA SER A 12 54.36 28.99 -3.36
C SER A 12 52.99 29.21 -4.03
N LYS A 13 52.22 30.18 -3.54
CA LYS A 13 50.97 30.66 -4.16
C LYS A 13 51.26 31.56 -5.35
N GLY A 14 50.56 31.32 -6.47
CA GLY A 14 50.39 32.27 -7.58
C GLY A 14 48.93 32.26 -8.00
N SER A 15 48.25 33.40 -7.80
CA SER A 15 46.88 33.66 -8.24
C SER A 15 46.89 34.32 -9.61
N SER A 16 46.11 33.80 -10.56
CA SER A 16 45.60 34.57 -11.70
C SER A 16 44.41 33.83 -12.32
N ALA A 17 43.25 34.45 -12.20
CA ALA A 17 42.01 34.05 -12.86
C ALA A 17 42.01 34.53 -14.33
N ALA A 18 41.51 33.70 -15.26
CA ALA A 18 40.49 34.06 -16.24
C ALA A 18 40.33 33.01 -17.35
N ALA A 19 39.08 32.85 -17.78
CA ALA A 19 38.61 32.29 -19.05
C ALA A 19 38.73 30.77 -19.28
N GLY A 20 37.82 30.03 -18.65
CA GLY A 20 37.39 28.70 -19.10
C GLY A 20 35.88 28.69 -19.26
N SER A 21 35.43 28.58 -20.51
CA SER A 21 34.07 28.39 -21.01
C SER A 21 33.09 27.66 -20.07
N ILE A 22 31.90 28.26 -19.90
CA ILE A 22 30.73 27.64 -19.26
C ILE A 22 30.26 26.47 -20.13
N PRO A 23 30.22 25.21 -19.64
CA PRO A 23 29.51 24.15 -20.31
C PRO A 23 28.01 24.39 -20.09
N SER A 24 27.27 24.60 -21.18
CA SER A 24 25.81 24.64 -21.20
C SER A 24 25.23 23.22 -21.08
N GLU A 25 25.52 22.54 -19.97
CA GLU A 25 24.88 21.28 -19.60
C GLU A 25 23.99 21.51 -18.37
N PRO A 26 22.70 21.18 -18.42
CA PRO A 26 21.84 21.31 -17.25
C PRO A 26 22.31 20.35 -16.15
N ILE A 27 22.68 20.95 -15.03
CA ILE A 27 23.06 20.31 -13.77
C ILE A 27 22.02 19.23 -13.42
N LEU A 28 22.54 18.03 -13.19
CA LEU A 28 21.86 16.86 -12.67
C LEU A 28 21.10 17.21 -11.38
N VAL A 29 19.78 17.41 -11.47
CA VAL A 29 18.90 17.35 -10.30
C VAL A 29 18.76 15.87 -9.95
N LEU A 30 19.58 15.42 -9.00
CA LEU A 30 19.42 14.15 -8.30
C LEU A 30 18.11 14.17 -7.52
N GLY A 31 17.02 13.81 -8.19
CA GLY A 31 15.69 13.73 -7.60
C GLY A 31 14.69 13.12 -8.57
N THR A 32 14.10 12.01 -8.16
CA THR A 32 12.75 11.56 -8.57
C THR A 32 12.47 11.27 -10.05
N ARG A 33 13.39 10.58 -10.75
CA ARG A 33 13.03 9.82 -11.97
C ARG A 33 13.76 8.47 -12.08
N ARG A 34 13.70 7.62 -11.05
CA ARG A 34 13.72 6.17 -11.33
C ARG A 34 12.34 5.81 -11.84
N SER A 35 12.27 5.74 -13.17
CA SER A 35 11.13 5.37 -13.99
C SER A 35 10.27 4.29 -13.35
N LEU A 36 8.95 4.48 -13.38
CA LEU A 36 7.92 3.46 -13.17
C LEU A 36 8.09 2.19 -14.06
N ALA A 37 9.09 2.17 -14.95
CA ALA A 37 9.33 1.14 -15.96
C ALA A 37 10.11 -0.10 -15.48
N SER A 38 10.43 -0.26 -14.18
CA SER A 38 11.13 -1.46 -13.68
C SER A 38 10.30 -2.36 -12.76
N TRP A 39 8.97 -2.21 -12.72
CA TRP A 39 8.11 -2.94 -11.77
C TRP A 39 7.32 -4.10 -12.38
N ILE A 40 7.41 -4.33 -13.69
CA ILE A 40 6.67 -5.38 -14.41
C ILE A 40 7.58 -6.59 -14.65
N THR A 41 8.00 -7.25 -13.58
CA THR A 41 8.55 -8.61 -13.67
C THR A 41 8.17 -9.41 -12.43
N ALA A 42 6.88 -9.75 -12.33
CA ALA A 42 6.35 -10.98 -11.69
C ALA A 42 4.81 -10.98 -11.62
N VAL A 43 4.21 -9.79 -11.48
CA VAL A 43 2.76 -9.59 -11.43
C VAL A 43 2.37 -8.71 -12.61
N ASP A 44 1.49 -9.23 -13.47
CA ASP A 44 0.99 -8.48 -14.61
C ASP A 44 -0.15 -7.54 -14.14
N VAL A 45 -0.40 -6.45 -14.86
CA VAL A 45 -1.60 -5.62 -14.67
C VAL A 45 -2.88 -6.43 -14.80
N THR A 46 -2.83 -7.58 -15.48
CA THR A 46 -3.91 -8.58 -15.55
C THR A 46 -4.29 -9.12 -14.16
N ASP A 47 -3.34 -9.30 -13.25
CA ASP A 47 -3.60 -9.84 -11.91
C ASP A 47 -4.28 -8.81 -10.99
N LEU A 48 -4.05 -7.52 -11.25
CA LEU A 48 -4.80 -6.41 -10.64
C LEU A 48 -6.26 -6.40 -11.12
N VAL A 49 -6.53 -6.76 -12.37
CA VAL A 49 -7.88 -6.82 -12.94
C VAL A 49 -8.71 -7.94 -12.31
N HIS A 50 -8.09 -9.07 -11.96
CA HIS A 50 -8.76 -10.16 -11.24
C HIS A 50 -9.30 -9.69 -9.87
N MET A 51 -8.55 -8.85 -9.16
CA MET A 51 -9.00 -8.26 -7.90
C MET A 51 -10.10 -7.19 -8.03
N ALA A 52 -10.46 -6.78 -9.26
CA ALA A 52 -11.49 -5.79 -9.55
C ALA A 52 -12.86 -6.42 -9.87
N VAL A 53 -13.18 -7.54 -9.23
CA VAL A 53 -14.45 -8.26 -9.38
C VAL A 53 -15.65 -7.48 -8.82
N ASP A 54 -16.83 -7.76 -9.38
CA ASP A 54 -18.09 -7.24 -8.86
C ASP A 54 -18.42 -7.96 -7.54
N ILE A 55 -18.53 -7.20 -6.45
CA ILE A 55 -18.90 -7.71 -5.12
C ILE A 55 -20.23 -7.06 -4.75
N PRO A 56 -21.36 -7.79 -4.80
CA PRO A 56 -22.70 -7.25 -4.51
C PRO A 56 -22.79 -6.43 -3.22
N GLU A 57 -22.07 -6.87 -2.20
CA GLU A 57 -22.01 -6.22 -0.89
C GLU A 57 -21.30 -4.86 -0.92
N LEU A 58 -20.31 -4.69 -1.79
CA LEU A 58 -19.61 -3.43 -2.03
C LEU A 58 -20.33 -2.55 -3.04
N ASP A 59 -20.96 -3.16 -4.05
CA ASP A 59 -21.65 -2.48 -5.13
C ASP A 59 -23.01 -1.92 -4.67
N GLN A 60 -23.69 -2.58 -3.73
CA GLN A 60 -25.08 -2.31 -3.34
C GLN A 60 -26.09 -2.51 -4.48
N PRO A 61 -27.40 -2.71 -4.17
CA PRO A 61 -28.43 -2.86 -5.20
C PRO A 61 -28.43 -1.69 -6.19
N GLY A 62 -28.41 -2.01 -7.49
CA GLY A 62 -28.48 -1.03 -8.57
C GLY A 62 -27.13 -0.52 -9.09
N ASN A 63 -25.99 -0.90 -8.50
CA ASN A 63 -24.67 -0.62 -9.06
C ASN A 63 -23.92 -1.91 -9.42
N LYS A 64 -22.86 -1.78 -10.22
CA LYS A 64 -21.91 -2.85 -10.56
C LYS A 64 -20.50 -2.29 -10.74
N GLY A 65 -19.49 -3.02 -10.31
CA GLY A 65 -18.08 -2.72 -10.59
C GLY A 65 -17.58 -1.44 -9.95
N LEU A 66 -18.02 -1.13 -8.73
CA LEU A 66 -17.55 0.05 -7.99
C LEU A 66 -16.07 -0.06 -7.63
N LEU A 67 -15.55 -1.28 -7.44
CA LEU A 67 -14.10 -1.48 -7.30
C LEU A 67 -13.37 -0.97 -8.55
N ARG A 68 -13.76 -1.43 -9.74
CA ARG A 68 -13.16 -1.04 -11.01
C ARG A 68 -13.28 0.46 -11.31
N THR A 69 -14.43 1.05 -10.99
CA THR A 69 -14.76 2.43 -11.39
C THR A 69 -14.36 3.49 -10.36
N ARG A 70 -14.07 3.11 -9.10
CA ARG A 70 -13.75 4.08 -8.02
C ARG A 70 -12.51 3.70 -7.21
N TRP A 71 -12.42 2.46 -6.75
CA TRP A 71 -11.29 2.02 -5.93
C TRP A 71 -10.00 1.92 -6.75
N PHE A 72 -10.03 1.24 -7.89
CA PHE A 72 -8.83 1.04 -8.71
C PHE A 72 -8.25 2.33 -9.31
N PRO A 73 -9.05 3.32 -9.75
CA PRO A 73 -8.52 4.63 -10.11
C PRO A 73 -7.73 5.29 -8.97
N LEU A 74 -8.20 5.18 -7.71
CA LEU A 74 -7.45 5.67 -6.55
C LEU A 74 -6.13 4.88 -6.37
N VAL A 75 -6.21 3.55 -6.40
CA VAL A 75 -5.05 2.64 -6.29
C VAL A 75 -3.97 3.00 -7.31
N LEU A 76 -4.33 3.13 -8.59
CA LEU A 76 -3.39 3.42 -9.67
C LEU A 76 -2.81 4.84 -9.61
N SER A 77 -3.44 5.74 -8.87
CA SER A 77 -3.00 7.14 -8.73
C SER A 77 -2.12 7.41 -7.50
N GLN A 78 -1.97 6.43 -6.60
CA GLN A 78 -1.34 6.62 -5.29
C GLN A 78 -0.40 5.45 -4.96
N GLU A 79 0.83 5.75 -4.55
CA GLU A 79 1.89 4.74 -4.36
C GLU A 79 1.55 3.72 -3.26
N ALA A 80 1.09 4.17 -2.09
CA ALA A 80 0.79 3.29 -0.97
C ALA A 80 -0.27 2.22 -1.29
N PRO A 81 -1.50 2.57 -1.73
CA PRO A 81 -2.49 1.56 -2.08
C PRO A 81 -2.06 0.72 -3.29
N PHE A 82 -1.30 1.28 -4.25
CA PHE A 82 -0.74 0.50 -5.36
C PHE A 82 0.16 -0.63 -4.87
N GLN A 83 1.16 -0.30 -4.04
CA GLN A 83 2.11 -1.28 -3.51
C GLN A 83 1.40 -2.35 -2.66
N THR A 84 0.39 -1.97 -1.87
CA THR A 84 -0.38 -2.93 -1.09
C THR A 84 -1.21 -3.87 -1.95
N ILE A 85 -1.85 -3.38 -3.01
CA ILE A 85 -2.62 -4.24 -3.92
C ILE A 85 -1.69 -5.14 -4.74
N LEU A 86 -0.51 -4.65 -5.14
CA LEU A 86 0.51 -5.45 -5.83
C LEU A 86 0.97 -6.62 -4.96
N LEU A 87 1.25 -6.36 -3.67
CA LEU A 87 1.55 -7.41 -2.68
C LEU A 87 0.42 -8.43 -2.58
N LEU A 88 -0.82 -7.97 -2.44
CA LEU A 88 -1.98 -8.84 -2.27
C LEU A 88 -2.22 -9.71 -3.51
N SER A 89 -2.06 -9.12 -4.70
CA SER A 89 -2.12 -9.81 -5.97
C SER A 89 -1.04 -10.89 -6.08
N ALA A 90 0.22 -10.56 -5.78
CA ALA A 90 1.34 -11.50 -5.78
C ALA A 90 1.10 -12.70 -4.83
N ALA A 91 0.58 -12.42 -3.63
CA ALA A 91 0.29 -13.44 -2.64
C ALA A 91 -0.85 -14.37 -3.10
N ASN A 92 -1.87 -13.82 -3.76
CA ASN A 92 -3.00 -14.59 -4.28
C ASN A 92 -2.66 -15.37 -5.56
N MET A 93 -1.75 -14.88 -6.41
CA MET A 93 -1.32 -15.59 -7.64
C MET A 93 -0.70 -16.97 -7.37
N SER A 94 -0.11 -17.16 -6.19
CA SER A 94 0.43 -18.44 -5.75
C SER A 94 -0.64 -19.55 -5.73
N SER A 95 -1.92 -19.17 -5.58
CA SER A 95 -3.07 -20.08 -5.57
C SER A 95 -3.69 -20.37 -6.94
N VAL A 96 -3.45 -19.53 -7.97
CA VAL A 96 -4.16 -19.59 -9.27
C VAL A 96 -3.33 -20.18 -10.40
N SER A 97 -2.07 -19.77 -10.48
CA SER A 97 -1.22 -20.02 -11.65
C SER A 97 -0.35 -21.25 -11.50
N GLY A 98 -0.37 -21.92 -10.34
CA GLY A 98 0.58 -22.97 -9.97
C GLY A 98 2.03 -22.49 -9.86
N THR A 99 2.29 -21.20 -10.13
CA THR A 99 3.59 -20.56 -10.05
C THR A 99 3.68 -19.86 -8.70
N SER A 100 4.35 -20.50 -7.76
CA SER A 100 4.58 -19.90 -6.44
C SER A 100 5.60 -18.77 -6.56
N ILE A 101 5.19 -17.55 -6.24
CA ILE A 101 6.11 -16.43 -6.06
C ILE A 101 7.01 -16.75 -4.86
N SER A 102 8.31 -16.52 -4.99
CA SER A 102 9.25 -16.87 -3.92
C SER A 102 8.90 -16.13 -2.62
N PRO A 103 9.03 -16.78 -1.44
CA PRO A 103 8.78 -16.12 -0.15
C PRO A 103 9.60 -14.84 0.05
N SER A 104 10.83 -14.81 -0.49
CA SER A 104 11.70 -13.62 -0.49
C SER A 104 11.10 -12.44 -1.26
N HIS A 105 10.41 -12.70 -2.37
CA HIS A 105 9.77 -11.66 -3.17
C HIS A 105 8.50 -11.15 -2.48
N ILE A 106 7.68 -12.03 -1.90
CA ILE A 106 6.54 -11.60 -1.07
C ILE A 106 7.00 -10.73 0.10
N LEU A 107 8.09 -11.11 0.77
CA LEU A 107 8.69 -10.29 1.84
C LEU A 107 9.13 -8.92 1.33
N GLN A 108 9.77 -8.86 0.16
CA GLN A 108 10.20 -7.60 -0.45
C GLN A 108 8.99 -6.68 -0.77
N LEU A 109 7.95 -7.22 -1.40
CA LEU A 109 6.71 -6.48 -1.70
C LEU A 109 6.04 -5.98 -0.42
N ARG A 110 6.05 -6.79 0.65
CA ARG A 110 5.52 -6.39 1.96
C ARG A 110 6.29 -5.22 2.56
N LEU A 111 7.62 -5.26 2.53
CA LEU A 111 8.47 -4.16 3.00
C LEU A 111 8.26 -2.86 2.18
N GLN A 112 8.06 -2.98 0.87
CA GLN A 112 7.77 -1.86 -0.02
C GLN A 112 6.41 -1.23 0.30
N ALA A 113 5.37 -2.04 0.47
CA ALA A 113 4.04 -1.57 0.85
C ALA A 113 4.03 -0.87 2.22
N ILE A 114 4.71 -1.42 3.23
CA ILE A 114 4.86 -0.78 4.55
C ILE A 114 5.61 0.55 4.41
N SER A 115 6.69 0.58 3.64
CA SER A 115 7.49 1.80 3.43
C SER A 115 6.67 2.90 2.74
N ALA A 116 5.87 2.55 1.74
CA ALA A 116 4.99 3.49 1.04
C ALA A 116 3.88 4.03 1.96
N ILE A 117 3.28 3.18 2.80
CA ILE A 117 2.31 3.60 3.83
C ILE A 117 2.97 4.59 4.80
N ASN A 118 4.17 4.28 5.31
CA ASN A 118 4.88 5.16 6.24
C ASN A 118 5.23 6.51 5.60
N ALA A 119 5.67 6.53 4.35
CA ALA A 119 5.95 7.77 3.63
C ALA A 119 4.68 8.63 3.43
N LEU A 120 3.55 8.00 3.12
CA LEU A 120 2.26 8.69 3.00
C LEU A 120 1.77 9.24 4.35
N MET A 121 2.01 8.54 5.45
CA MET A 121 1.67 9.04 6.80
C MET A 121 2.46 10.29 7.19
N VAL A 122 3.74 10.38 6.80
CA VAL A 122 4.59 11.54 7.14
C VAL A 122 4.21 12.79 6.34
N THR A 123 3.74 12.59 5.11
CA THR A 123 3.48 13.69 4.15
C THR A 123 2.04 14.19 4.17
N ASN A 124 1.13 13.53 4.90
CA ASN A 124 -0.30 13.79 4.85
C ASN A 124 -0.89 14.00 6.26
N ASP A 125 -1.39 15.20 6.53
CA ASP A 125 -1.92 15.58 7.86
C ASP A 125 -3.34 15.02 8.10
N ASP A 126 -4.08 14.66 7.04
CA ASP A 126 -5.54 14.44 7.09
C ASP A 126 -5.99 12.99 6.92
N MET A 127 -5.15 11.98 7.16
CA MET A 127 -5.53 10.55 7.07
C MET A 127 -6.34 10.26 5.80
N SER A 128 -5.76 10.54 4.63
CA SER A 128 -6.48 10.48 3.34
C SER A 128 -7.12 9.12 3.05
N ASP A 129 -8.12 9.11 2.16
CA ASP A 129 -8.78 7.87 1.73
C ASP A 129 -7.79 6.85 1.13
N ALA A 130 -6.72 7.33 0.49
CA ALA A 130 -5.65 6.50 -0.04
C ALA A 130 -4.86 5.79 1.07
N LEU A 131 -4.53 6.51 2.14
CA LEU A 131 -3.82 5.96 3.29
C LEU A 131 -4.70 4.93 4.02
N ILE A 132 -5.95 5.30 4.33
CA ILE A 132 -6.91 4.42 5.00
C ILE A 132 -7.15 3.16 4.17
N GLY A 133 -7.33 3.31 2.85
CA GLY A 133 -7.50 2.19 1.95
C GLY A 133 -6.27 1.27 1.88
N ALA A 134 -5.06 1.83 1.87
CA ALA A 134 -3.82 1.05 1.89
C ALA A 134 -3.68 0.25 3.20
N VAL A 135 -3.91 0.87 4.36
CA VAL A 135 -3.84 0.18 5.66
C VAL A 135 -4.92 -0.89 5.77
N ALA A 136 -6.14 -0.63 5.30
CA ALA A 136 -7.21 -1.62 5.27
C ALA A 136 -6.81 -2.85 4.44
N LYS A 137 -6.24 -2.63 3.24
CA LYS A 137 -5.78 -3.73 2.39
C LYS A 137 -4.54 -4.44 2.93
N MET A 138 -3.68 -3.76 3.67
CA MET A 138 -2.58 -4.40 4.38
C MET A 138 -3.11 -5.33 5.48
N ALA A 139 -4.10 -4.90 6.26
CA ALA A 139 -4.77 -5.76 7.23
C ALA A 139 -5.38 -7.00 6.54
N SER A 140 -6.04 -6.82 5.39
CA SER A 140 -6.56 -7.93 4.58
C SER A 140 -5.47 -8.92 4.19
N PHE A 141 -4.30 -8.45 3.75
CA PHE A 141 -3.15 -9.31 3.44
C PHE A 141 -2.69 -10.09 4.68
N GLU A 142 -2.52 -9.43 5.82
CA GLU A 142 -2.08 -10.09 7.06
C GLU A 142 -3.07 -11.13 7.57
N ALA A 143 -4.37 -10.91 7.38
CA ALA A 143 -5.39 -11.88 7.75
C ALA A 143 -5.30 -13.18 6.93
N MET A 144 -4.93 -13.09 5.65
CA MET A 144 -4.84 -14.23 4.74
C MET A 144 -3.49 -14.93 4.79
N HIS A 145 -2.40 -14.16 4.88
CA HIS A 145 -1.04 -14.64 4.63
C HIS A 145 -0.07 -14.43 5.79
N GLY A 146 -0.47 -13.66 6.81
CA GLY A 146 0.36 -13.33 7.96
C GLY A 146 -0.07 -14.09 9.20
N GLY A 147 -0.87 -13.43 10.04
CA GLY A 147 -1.37 -13.98 11.29
C GLY A 147 -2.15 -12.96 12.12
N VAL A 148 -2.74 -13.45 13.21
CA VAL A 148 -3.64 -12.67 14.07
C VAL A 148 -2.99 -11.39 14.61
N GLU A 149 -1.76 -11.47 15.11
CA GLU A 149 -1.05 -10.34 15.70
C GLU A 149 -0.80 -9.22 14.66
N ALA A 150 -0.28 -9.58 13.49
CA ALA A 150 -0.02 -8.63 12.42
C ALA A 150 -1.32 -7.98 11.90
N TYR A 151 -2.38 -8.78 11.73
CA TYR A 151 -3.71 -8.25 11.42
C TYR A 151 -4.20 -7.24 12.45
N GLN A 152 -4.09 -7.56 13.75
CA GLN A 152 -4.55 -6.69 14.82
C GLN A 152 -3.80 -5.37 14.88
N ILE A 153 -2.49 -5.35 14.60
CA ILE A 153 -1.69 -4.13 14.52
C ILE A 153 -2.24 -3.20 13.43
N HIS A 154 -2.44 -3.71 12.21
CA HIS A 154 -2.97 -2.89 11.12
C HIS A 154 -4.42 -2.47 11.34
N MET A 155 -5.26 -3.34 11.90
CA MET A 155 -6.65 -2.99 12.22
C MET A 155 -6.77 -1.97 13.35
N GLN A 156 -5.88 -2.00 14.35
CA GLN A 156 -5.81 -0.95 15.36
C GLN A 156 -5.44 0.39 14.72
N GLY A 157 -4.39 0.42 13.91
CA GLY A 157 -4.01 1.64 13.20
C GLY A 157 -5.12 2.16 12.28
N LEU A 158 -5.80 1.26 11.55
CA LEU A 158 -6.94 1.60 10.71
C LEU A 158 -8.08 2.24 11.53
N TYR A 159 -8.41 1.66 12.68
CA TYR A 159 -9.42 2.19 13.58
C TYR A 159 -9.09 3.62 14.02
N ASP A 160 -7.85 3.86 14.46
CA ASP A 160 -7.40 5.18 14.92
C ASP A 160 -7.46 6.22 13.78
N MET A 161 -7.13 5.83 12.54
CA MET A 161 -7.24 6.70 11.36
C MET A 161 -8.70 7.05 11.03
N VAL A 162 -9.60 6.07 11.14
CA VAL A 162 -11.04 6.28 10.91
C VAL A 162 -11.62 7.22 11.97
N GLU A 163 -11.24 7.07 13.23
CA GLU A 163 -11.69 7.97 14.30
C GLU A 163 -11.20 9.41 14.10
N ARG A 164 -9.96 9.59 13.63
CA ARG A 164 -9.43 10.92 13.24
C ARG A 164 -10.19 11.54 12.07
N ARG A 165 -10.79 10.72 11.21
CA ARG A 165 -11.68 11.15 10.13
C ARG A 165 -13.13 11.34 10.57
N HIS A 166 -13.42 11.27 11.88
CA HIS A 166 -14.76 11.38 12.45
C HIS A 166 -15.70 10.21 12.08
N GLY A 167 -15.11 9.02 11.93
CA GLY A 167 -15.84 7.76 11.77
C GLY A 167 -16.02 7.31 10.31
N LEU A 168 -16.51 6.09 10.14
CA LEU A 168 -16.63 5.42 8.84
C LEU A 168 -17.49 6.18 7.81
N ASN A 169 -18.49 6.95 8.26
CA ASN A 169 -19.40 7.68 7.37
C ASN A 169 -18.76 8.93 6.74
N ALA A 170 -17.63 9.40 7.26
CA ALA A 170 -16.90 10.56 6.75
C ALA A 170 -15.79 10.19 5.73
N LEU A 171 -15.67 8.90 5.42
CA LEU A 171 -14.75 8.40 4.39
C LEU A 171 -15.34 8.66 2.99
N GLY A 172 -14.47 8.92 2.01
CA GLY A 172 -14.91 9.23 0.65
C GLY A 172 -15.23 8.01 -0.20
N LEU A 173 -14.97 8.13 -1.50
CA LEU A 173 -15.42 7.19 -2.54
C LEU A 173 -16.95 6.95 -2.52
N ASN A 174 -17.71 7.94 -2.07
CA ASN A 174 -19.16 7.89 -1.85
C ASN A 174 -19.59 6.66 -1.01
N GLY A 175 -18.90 6.44 0.11
CA GLY A 175 -19.19 5.35 1.03
C GLY A 175 -18.65 3.98 0.62
N LEU A 176 -17.99 3.85 -0.54
CA LEU A 176 -17.36 2.60 -0.95
C LEU A 176 -16.23 2.21 0.03
N LEU A 177 -15.41 3.17 0.47
CA LEU A 177 -14.28 2.88 1.37
C LEU A 177 -14.76 2.30 2.71
N ARG A 178 -15.84 2.85 3.28
CA ARG A 178 -16.53 2.27 4.44
C ARG A 178 -16.91 0.81 4.20
N ARG A 179 -17.53 0.50 3.05
CA ARG A 179 -17.95 -0.87 2.73
C ARG A 179 -16.76 -1.82 2.56
N ILE A 180 -15.66 -1.36 1.97
CA ILE A 180 -14.40 -2.13 1.88
C ILE A 180 -13.88 -2.47 3.29
N ILE A 181 -13.84 -1.51 4.21
CA ILE A 181 -13.36 -1.74 5.59
C ILE A 181 -14.25 -2.75 6.31
N ILE A 182 -15.57 -2.60 6.22
CA ILE A 182 -16.54 -3.51 6.83
C ILE A 182 -16.42 -4.92 6.23
N TRP A 183 -16.22 -5.02 4.91
CA TRP A 183 -16.00 -6.29 4.22
C TRP A 183 -14.75 -7.00 4.77
N ILE A 184 -13.65 -6.27 4.93
CA ILE A 184 -12.40 -6.82 5.49
C ILE A 184 -12.62 -7.24 6.94
N ASP A 185 -13.20 -6.38 7.77
CA ASP A 185 -13.44 -6.68 9.20
C ASP A 185 -14.29 -7.94 9.39
N ILE A 186 -15.38 -8.09 8.65
CA ILE A 186 -16.26 -9.28 8.74
C ILE A 186 -15.51 -10.56 8.34
N ASN A 187 -14.85 -10.53 7.17
CA ASN A 187 -14.23 -11.73 6.62
C ASN A 187 -12.96 -12.12 7.39
N SER A 188 -12.11 -11.15 7.75
CA SER A 188 -10.90 -11.40 8.52
C SER A 188 -11.22 -11.87 9.94
N SER A 189 -12.19 -11.28 10.62
CA SER A 189 -12.59 -11.74 11.96
C SER A 189 -13.14 -13.16 11.95
N PHE A 190 -13.91 -13.52 10.92
CA PHE A 190 -14.36 -14.90 10.75
C PHE A 190 -13.20 -15.85 10.41
N LEU A 191 -12.33 -15.49 9.47
CA LEU A 191 -11.17 -16.30 9.07
C LEU A 191 -10.24 -16.59 10.25
N LEU A 192 -9.98 -15.56 11.06
CA LEU A 192 -9.04 -15.61 12.18
C LEU A 192 -9.69 -16.07 13.51
N GLN A 193 -11.01 -16.29 13.53
CA GLN A 193 -11.78 -16.65 14.72
C GLN A 193 -11.59 -15.65 15.88
N ILE A 194 -11.65 -14.36 15.57
CA ILE A 194 -11.53 -13.26 16.53
C ILE A 194 -12.74 -12.32 16.46
N PRO A 195 -13.00 -11.50 17.50
CA PRO A 195 -14.04 -10.49 17.44
C PRO A 195 -13.80 -9.47 16.33
N ARG A 196 -14.89 -8.85 15.85
CA ARG A 196 -14.86 -7.72 14.92
C ARG A 196 -14.31 -6.47 15.58
N ARG A 197 -13.56 -5.68 14.81
CA ARG A 197 -13.08 -4.34 15.21
C ARG A 197 -14.20 -3.31 15.17
N PHE A 198 -15.14 -3.44 14.23
CA PHE A 198 -16.28 -2.54 14.08
C PHE A 198 -17.60 -3.27 14.38
N PRO A 199 -17.86 -3.66 15.64
CA PRO A 199 -19.10 -4.34 16.00
C PRO A 199 -20.31 -3.44 15.74
N GLY A 200 -21.38 -3.99 15.16
CA GLY A 200 -22.61 -3.25 14.83
C GLY A 200 -22.55 -2.45 13.52
N GLU A 201 -21.40 -2.41 12.84
CA GLU A 201 -21.28 -1.81 11.51
C GLU A 201 -21.57 -2.83 10.41
N TYR A 202 -22.37 -2.42 9.41
CA TYR A 202 -22.83 -3.25 8.29
C TYR A 202 -22.75 -2.49 6.96
N PHE A 203 -22.85 -3.18 5.81
CA PHE A 203 -22.77 -2.52 4.48
C PHE A 203 -23.80 -1.42 4.25
N THR A 204 -24.92 -1.45 4.98
CA THR A 204 -25.91 -0.39 5.02
C THR A 204 -26.09 0.11 6.45
N ASN A 205 -26.46 1.38 6.60
CA ASN A 205 -26.73 2.00 7.90
C ASN A 205 -28.01 1.47 8.59
N ARG A 206 -28.74 0.55 7.94
CA ARG A 206 -30.02 0.02 8.44
C ARG A 206 -29.88 -1.31 9.20
N GLY A 207 -28.65 -1.79 9.40
CA GLY A 207 -28.40 -3.08 10.04
C GLY A 207 -28.78 -4.28 9.15
N GLY A 208 -28.25 -5.44 9.48
CA GLY A 208 -28.55 -6.72 8.81
C GLY A 208 -27.46 -7.76 9.06
N SER A 209 -27.81 -9.03 9.20
CA SER A 209 -26.80 -10.09 9.25
C SER A 209 -26.07 -10.16 7.91
N VAL A 210 -24.78 -9.93 7.93
CA VAL A 210 -23.90 -10.21 6.79
C VAL A 210 -23.16 -11.48 7.12
N GLU A 211 -23.38 -12.51 6.31
CA GLU A 211 -22.58 -13.73 6.40
C GLU A 211 -21.18 -13.46 5.82
N PRO A 212 -20.12 -13.95 6.49
CA PRO A 212 -18.78 -13.96 5.91
C PRO A 212 -18.76 -14.71 4.58
N ASN A 213 -17.99 -14.22 3.61
CA ASN A 213 -17.82 -14.82 2.29
C ASN A 213 -16.33 -15.06 2.03
N LEU A 214 -15.81 -16.14 2.62
CA LEU A 214 -14.39 -16.48 2.52
C LEU A 214 -13.96 -16.81 1.08
N GLU A 215 -14.85 -17.39 0.28
CA GLU A 215 -14.54 -17.69 -1.12
C GLU A 215 -14.14 -16.43 -1.87
N ARG A 216 -14.92 -15.34 -1.78
CA ARG A 216 -14.57 -14.06 -2.43
C ARG A 216 -13.49 -13.26 -1.70
N PHE A 217 -13.20 -13.60 -0.45
CA PHE A 217 -12.18 -12.90 0.33
C PHE A 217 -10.78 -13.46 0.04
N ILE A 218 -10.67 -14.79 -0.08
CA ILE A 218 -9.43 -15.52 -0.29
C ILE A 218 -9.19 -15.80 -1.78
N ALA A 219 -10.24 -15.95 -2.59
CA ALA A 219 -10.07 -16.09 -4.03
C ALA A 219 -9.66 -14.74 -4.67
N PRO A 220 -8.84 -14.77 -5.73
CA PRO A 220 -8.27 -13.60 -6.39
C PRO A 220 -9.28 -12.75 -7.15
#